data_AF-A0AAJ1UYP0-F1
#
_entry.id   AF-A0AAJ1UYP0-F1
#
_cell.length_a   1.000
_cell.length_b   1.000
_cell.length_c   1.000
_cell.angle_alpha   90.00
_cell.angle_beta   90.00
_cell.angle_gamma   90.00
#
_symmetry.space_group_name_H-M   'P 1'
#
loop_
_entity.id
_entity.type
_entity.pdbx_description
1 polymer ?
#
loop_
_entity_poly.entity_id
_entity_poly.type
_entity_poly.pdbx_seq_one_letter_code
_entity_poly.pdbx_strand_id
1 'polypeptide(L)'
;MSLLKKFALVFIFFLLVPIVQSIPICTHETDGGNEPKIPGSISIFETTLKDDCRDSKTLNEYYCLSDRASVIETYDCTEVCNSRHAICVLNKRDEGYCYCSILPLNLINVLTSPVFVVIVFGMITVMVYATFVLIRERMFVSRS
;
A
#
# COMPACT_ATOMS: atom_id res chain seq x y z
N MET A 1 -62.41 7.31 -36.64
CA MET A 1 -61.66 7.62 -35.39
C MET A 1 -60.60 6.55 -35.21
N SER A 2 -59.37 6.84 -35.67
CA SER A 2 -58.38 5.85 -36.05
C SER A 2 -57.54 5.32 -34.90
N LEU A 3 -57.12 4.06 -35.05
CA LEU A 3 -56.20 3.29 -34.22
C LEU A 3 -54.91 4.04 -33.82
N LEU A 4 -54.54 5.13 -34.52
CA LEU A 4 -53.32 5.90 -34.27
C LEU A 4 -53.26 6.58 -32.89
N LYS A 5 -54.41 6.90 -32.27
CA LYS A 5 -54.40 7.56 -30.94
C LYS A 5 -54.09 6.61 -29.78
N LYS A 6 -54.21 5.29 -29.95
CA LYS A 6 -53.94 4.31 -28.87
C LYS A 6 -52.46 3.95 -28.76
N PHE A 7 -51.70 4.03 -29.84
CA PHE A 7 -50.26 3.72 -29.82
C PHE A 7 -49.39 4.84 -29.23
N ALA A 8 -49.82 6.11 -29.36
CA ALA A 8 -49.07 7.23 -28.80
C ALA A 8 -49.02 7.23 -27.27
N LEU A 9 -50.02 6.65 -26.58
CA LEU A 9 -50.06 6.64 -25.11
C LEU A 9 -49.14 5.57 -24.49
N VAL A 10 -48.87 4.47 -25.20
CA VAL A 10 -48.02 3.38 -24.70
C VAL A 10 -46.54 3.75 -24.78
N PHE A 11 -46.14 4.55 -25.77
CA PHE A 11 -44.75 4.98 -25.94
C PHE A 11 -44.32 6.06 -24.93
N ILE A 12 -45.25 6.86 -24.42
CA ILE A 12 -44.95 7.91 -23.43
C ILE A 12 -44.69 7.31 -22.04
N PHE A 13 -45.30 6.16 -21.71
CA PHE A 13 -45.09 5.51 -20.40
C PHE A 13 -43.69 4.90 -20.25
N PHE A 14 -43.02 4.55 -21.35
CA PHE A 14 -41.63 4.05 -21.33
C PHE A 14 -40.58 5.16 -21.28
N LEU A 15 -40.93 6.40 -21.63
CA LEU A 15 -40.02 7.55 -21.60
C LEU A 15 -40.00 8.28 -20.24
N LEU A 16 -40.85 7.89 -19.30
CA LEU A 16 -40.97 8.51 -17.97
C LEU A 16 -40.56 7.60 -16.82
N VAL A 17 -39.98 6.42 -17.09
CA VAL A 17 -39.35 5.65 -16.01
C VAL A 17 -38.04 6.36 -15.69
N PRO A 18 -37.90 7.04 -14.53
CA PRO A 18 -36.61 7.56 -14.12
C PRO A 18 -35.68 6.35 -14.04
N ILE A 19 -34.59 6.40 -14.81
CA ILE A 19 -33.50 5.46 -14.66
C ILE A 19 -32.95 5.73 -13.25
N VAL A 20 -33.43 4.99 -12.26
CA VAL A 20 -32.85 5.00 -10.92
C VAL A 20 -31.51 4.32 -11.08
N GLN A 21 -30.49 5.12 -11.39
CA GLN A 21 -29.11 4.67 -11.47
C GLN A 21 -28.72 4.32 -10.04
N SER A 22 -28.82 3.03 -9.69
CA SER A 22 -28.49 2.54 -8.36
C SER A 22 -27.03 2.87 -8.09
N ILE A 23 -26.79 3.78 -7.15
CA ILE A 23 -25.44 4.10 -6.69
C ILE A 23 -24.83 2.78 -6.21
N PRO A 24 -23.65 2.38 -6.70
CA PRO A 24 -23.00 1.17 -6.22
C PRO A 24 -22.82 1.25 -4.72
N ILE A 25 -23.48 0.35 -3.99
CA ILE A 25 -23.44 0.28 -2.53
C ILE A 25 -22.24 -0.57 -2.15
N CYS A 26 -21.30 0.04 -1.45
CA CYS A 26 -20.25 -0.67 -0.78
C CYS A 26 -20.81 -1.56 0.35
N THR A 27 -20.42 -2.82 0.34
CA THR A 27 -20.84 -3.83 1.32
C THR A 27 -19.74 -4.16 2.33
N HIS A 28 -18.47 -3.95 1.96
CA HIS A 28 -17.33 -4.27 2.81
C HIS A 28 -16.13 -3.36 2.49
N GLU A 29 -15.38 -3.01 3.54
CA GLU A 29 -14.14 -2.22 3.53
C GLU A 29 -13.13 -2.94 4.43
N THR A 30 -11.84 -2.93 4.08
CA THR A 30 -10.84 -3.76 4.75
C THR A 30 -9.75 -3.01 5.52
N ASP A 31 -9.54 -1.73 5.23
CA ASP A 31 -8.48 -0.88 5.81
C ASP A 31 -8.98 0.20 6.77
N GLY A 32 -10.29 0.49 6.77
CA GLY A 32 -10.91 1.49 7.64
C GLY A 32 -11.33 2.78 6.93
N GLY A 33 -11.24 2.85 5.59
CA GLY A 33 -11.70 3.98 4.80
C GLY A 33 -10.56 4.57 3.97
N ASN A 34 -10.42 5.89 3.99
CA ASN A 34 -9.34 6.57 3.27
C ASN A 34 -8.05 6.55 4.11
N GLU A 35 -7.34 5.42 4.04
CA GLU A 35 -6.10 5.09 4.74
C GLU A 35 -5.00 4.62 3.76
N PRO A 36 -4.35 5.52 2.99
CA PRO A 36 -3.41 5.18 1.89
C PRO A 36 -2.15 4.41 2.31
N LYS A 37 -1.92 4.23 3.61
CA LYS A 37 -0.77 3.53 4.19
C LYS A 37 -1.09 2.09 4.59
N ILE A 38 -2.35 1.70 4.53
CA ILE A 38 -2.82 0.37 4.89
C ILE A 38 -3.37 -0.26 3.61
N PRO A 39 -2.93 -1.47 3.23
CA PRO A 39 -3.46 -2.10 2.04
C PRO A 39 -4.94 -2.46 2.23
N GLY A 40 -5.77 -1.98 1.32
CA GLY A 40 -7.21 -2.07 1.38
C GLY A 40 -7.88 -2.59 0.11
N SER A 41 -9.19 -2.74 0.23
CA SER A 41 -10.09 -3.21 -0.80
C SER A 41 -11.54 -3.05 -0.34
N ILE A 42 -12.39 -2.78 -1.32
CA ILE A 42 -13.84 -2.66 -1.14
C ILE A 42 -14.57 -3.74 -1.92
N SER A 43 -15.71 -4.14 -1.38
CA SER A 43 -16.66 -5.01 -2.09
C SER A 43 -17.90 -4.20 -2.47
N ILE A 44 -18.24 -4.23 -3.76
CA ILE A 44 -19.43 -3.60 -4.33
C ILE A 44 -20.21 -4.71 -5.04
N PHE A 45 -21.35 -5.12 -4.47
CA PHE A 45 -22.09 -6.30 -4.91
C PHE A 45 -21.19 -7.55 -4.99
N GLU A 46 -20.98 -8.10 -6.19
CA GLU A 46 -20.14 -9.28 -6.45
C GLU A 46 -18.74 -8.92 -6.96
N THR A 47 -18.40 -7.63 -7.04
CA THR A 47 -17.09 -7.15 -7.50
C THR A 47 -16.26 -6.67 -6.32
N THR A 48 -15.00 -7.08 -6.26
CA THR A 48 -14.01 -6.54 -5.33
C THR A 48 -13.09 -5.60 -6.08
N LEU A 49 -12.96 -4.37 -5.60
CA LEU A 49 -11.97 -3.40 -6.06
C LEU A 49 -10.89 -3.32 -4.99
N LYS A 50 -9.64 -3.46 -5.39
CA LYS A 50 -8.49 -3.38 -4.50
C LYS A 50 -7.75 -2.09 -4.78
N ASP A 51 -7.11 -1.55 -3.76
CA ASP A 51 -6.14 -0.49 -3.97
C ASP A 51 -5.07 -0.96 -4.94
N ASP A 52 -4.65 -0.07 -5.84
CA ASP A 52 -3.73 -0.43 -6.90
C ASP A 52 -2.60 0.59 -7.07
N CYS A 53 -1.42 0.07 -7.37
CA CYS A 53 -0.28 0.91 -7.70
C CYS A 53 -0.31 1.20 -9.20
N ARG A 54 -0.75 2.41 -9.56
CA ARG A 54 -0.71 2.89 -10.94
C ARG A 54 0.72 2.95 -11.47
N ASP A 55 1.64 3.38 -10.61
CA ASP A 55 3.08 3.33 -10.84
C ASP A 55 3.83 3.21 -9.49
N SER A 56 5.15 3.37 -9.48
CA SER A 56 5.97 3.19 -8.28
C SER A 56 5.74 4.25 -7.19
N LYS A 57 5.00 5.33 -7.48
CA LYS A 57 4.72 6.43 -6.55
C LYS A 57 3.25 6.77 -6.43
N THR A 58 2.44 6.37 -7.39
CA THR A 58 1.02 6.70 -7.42
C THR A 58 0.16 5.51 -7.03
N LEU A 59 -0.65 5.69 -5.98
CA LEU A 59 -1.66 4.76 -5.49
C LEU A 59 -3.03 5.23 -5.97
N ASN A 60 -3.88 4.35 -6.50
CA ASN A 60 -5.32 4.57 -6.48
C ASN A 60 -5.90 3.80 -5.30
N GLU A 61 -6.63 4.53 -4.48
CA GLU A 61 -7.24 4.02 -3.27
C GLU A 61 -8.75 3.97 -3.45
N TYR A 62 -9.33 2.80 -3.17
CA TYR A 62 -10.75 2.56 -3.26
C TYR A 62 -11.29 2.43 -1.85
N TYR A 63 -12.19 3.34 -1.46
CA TYR A 63 -12.76 3.31 -0.11
C TYR A 63 -14.24 3.64 -0.06
N CYS A 64 -14.89 3.28 1.04
CA CYS A 64 -16.31 3.48 1.26
C CYS A 64 -16.61 4.70 2.14
N LEU A 65 -17.47 5.60 1.65
CA LEU A 65 -18.02 6.69 2.45
C LEU A 65 -19.07 6.19 3.45
N SER A 66 -19.43 7.05 4.41
CA SER A 66 -20.42 6.72 5.46
C SER A 66 -21.82 6.40 4.92
N ASP A 67 -22.16 6.91 3.74
CA ASP A 67 -23.40 6.60 3.01
C ASP A 67 -23.29 5.36 2.12
N ARG A 68 -22.16 4.64 2.22
CA ARG A 68 -21.79 3.45 1.43
C ARG A 68 -21.55 3.72 -0.05
N ALA A 69 -21.39 4.97 -0.48
CA ALA A 69 -20.88 5.24 -1.82
C ALA A 69 -19.40 4.81 -1.89
N SER A 70 -19.02 4.12 -2.97
CA SER A 70 -17.62 3.84 -3.28
C SER A 70 -16.95 5.06 -3.92
N VAL A 71 -15.76 5.41 -3.46
CA VAL A 71 -14.93 6.48 -4.02
C VAL A 71 -13.59 5.91 -4.46
N ILE A 72 -13.00 6.52 -5.48
CA ILE A 72 -11.60 6.32 -5.88
C ILE A 72 -10.86 7.64 -5.73
N GLU A 73 -9.75 7.63 -5.01
CA GLU A 73 -8.85 8.77 -4.90
C GLU A 73 -7.44 8.36 -5.31
N THR A 74 -6.68 9.30 -5.88
CA THR A 74 -5.32 9.04 -6.33
C THR A 74 -4.34 9.80 -5.45
N TYR A 75 -3.37 9.08 -4.89
CA TYR A 75 -2.36 9.61 -3.98
C TYR A 75 -0.96 9.54 -4.58
N ASP A 76 -0.17 10.60 -4.40
CA ASP A 76 1.29 10.54 -4.51
C ASP A 76 1.86 10.10 -3.16
N CYS A 77 2.44 8.89 -3.11
CA CYS A 77 3.03 8.35 -1.90
C CYS A 77 4.13 9.24 -1.32
N THR A 78 4.83 10.02 -2.16
CA THR A 78 5.84 10.99 -1.73
C THR A 78 5.22 12.06 -0.83
N GLU A 79 4.00 12.50 -1.15
CA GLU A 79 3.23 13.47 -0.37
C GLU A 79 2.63 12.82 0.88
N VAL A 80 1.99 11.65 0.75
CA VAL A 80 1.39 10.88 1.86
C VAL A 80 2.41 10.57 2.97
N CYS A 81 3.64 10.25 2.57
CA CYS A 81 4.73 9.94 3.49
C CYS A 81 5.59 11.14 3.88
N ASN A 82 5.38 12.31 3.26
CA ASN A 82 6.25 13.49 3.38
C ASN A 82 7.75 13.11 3.24
N SER A 83 8.07 12.22 2.29
CA SER A 83 9.40 11.62 2.13
C SER A 83 9.66 11.26 0.67
N ARG A 84 10.88 11.51 0.20
CA ARG A 84 11.33 11.15 -1.17
C ARG A 84 11.50 9.65 -1.38
N HIS A 85 11.52 8.86 -0.30
CA HIS A 85 11.71 7.41 -0.32
C HIS A 85 10.39 6.63 -0.15
N ALA A 86 9.27 7.29 -0.41
CA ALA A 86 7.98 6.63 -0.47
C ALA A 86 7.83 5.89 -1.80
N ILE A 87 7.27 4.69 -1.73
CA ILE A 87 6.95 3.87 -2.90
C ILE A 87 5.56 3.25 -2.74
N CYS A 88 4.84 3.08 -3.84
CA CYS A 88 3.65 2.25 -3.86
C CYS A 88 4.07 0.78 -3.97
N VAL A 89 3.51 -0.06 -3.11
CA VAL A 89 3.85 -1.49 -3.03
C VAL A 89 2.56 -2.31 -2.99
N LEU A 90 2.58 -3.47 -3.65
CA LEU A 90 1.50 -4.46 -3.55
C LEU A 90 1.80 -5.47 -2.43
N ASN A 91 0.80 -5.80 -1.63
CA ASN A 91 0.90 -6.87 -0.64
C ASN A 91 0.68 -8.27 -1.28
N LYS A 92 0.61 -9.32 -0.45
CA LYS A 92 0.40 -10.72 -0.92
C LYS A 92 -0.99 -10.98 -1.53
N ARG A 93 -1.93 -10.07 -1.34
CA ARG A 93 -3.29 -10.11 -1.88
C ARG A 93 -3.45 -9.19 -3.09
N ASP A 94 -2.36 -8.65 -3.62
CA ASP A 94 -2.36 -7.65 -4.70
C ASP A 94 -3.12 -6.36 -4.34
N GLU A 95 -3.09 -5.98 -3.06
CA GLU A 95 -3.63 -4.69 -2.57
C GLU A 95 -2.47 -3.69 -2.44
N GLY A 96 -2.62 -2.54 -3.08
CA GLY A 96 -1.67 -1.44 -3.09
C GLY A 96 -1.69 -0.64 -1.79
N TYR A 97 -0.55 -0.08 -1.42
CA TYR A 97 -0.44 0.89 -0.33
C TYR A 97 0.86 1.70 -0.45
N CYS A 98 0.87 2.89 0.14
CA CYS A 98 2.05 3.72 0.24
C CYS A 98 2.96 3.25 1.39
N TYR A 99 4.12 2.71 1.02
CA TYR A 99 5.16 2.33 1.96
C TYR A 99 6.11 3.50 2.23
N CYS A 100 6.07 4.00 3.47
CA CYS A 100 6.91 5.11 3.91
C CYS A 100 8.23 4.61 4.50
N SER A 101 9.30 4.61 3.69
CA SER A 101 10.65 4.34 4.20
C SER A 101 11.34 5.62 4.68
N ILE A 102 12.02 5.53 5.83
CA ILE A 102 12.92 6.58 6.33
C ILE A 102 14.30 6.51 5.66
N LEU A 103 14.65 5.39 5.03
CA LEU A 103 15.95 5.17 4.38
C LEU A 103 15.78 4.88 2.89
N PRO A 104 16.71 5.30 2.04
CA PRO A 104 16.72 4.89 0.64
C PRO A 104 16.82 3.36 0.57
N LEU A 105 15.98 2.71 -0.27
CA LEU A 105 15.99 1.25 -0.45
C LEU A 105 17.39 0.69 -0.74
N ASN A 106 18.21 1.46 -1.46
CA ASN A 106 19.59 1.12 -1.75
C ASN A 106 20.43 0.87 -0.49
N LEU A 107 20.19 1.65 0.57
CA LEU A 107 20.90 1.46 1.84
C LEU A 107 20.42 0.21 2.57
N ILE A 108 19.11 -0.08 2.55
CA ILE A 108 18.56 -1.29 3.16
C ILE A 108 19.12 -2.54 2.48
N ASN A 109 19.16 -2.57 1.14
CA ASN A 109 19.73 -3.68 0.38
C ASN A 109 21.23 -3.89 0.64
N VAL A 110 21.97 -2.80 0.87
CA VAL A 110 23.38 -2.89 1.29
C VAL A 110 23.49 -3.47 2.70
N LEU A 111 22.65 -3.01 3.64
CA LEU A 111 22.67 -3.47 5.02
C LEU A 111 22.22 -4.94 5.20
N THR A 112 21.32 -5.42 4.34
CA THR A 112 20.82 -6.82 4.36
C THR A 112 21.62 -7.76 3.47
N SER A 113 22.61 -7.25 2.73
CA SER A 113 23.46 -8.08 1.87
C SER A 113 24.26 -9.08 2.71
N PRO A 114 24.32 -10.36 2.31
CA PRO A 114 25.12 -11.37 3.01
C PRO A 114 26.60 -10.99 3.06
N VAL A 115 27.09 -10.26 2.05
CA VAL A 115 28.47 -9.74 2.01
C VAL A 115 28.69 -8.72 3.12
N PHE A 116 27.76 -7.79 3.32
CA PHE A 116 27.86 -6.78 4.36
C PHE A 116 27.81 -7.39 5.76
N VAL A 117 26.91 -8.36 5.98
CA VAL A 117 26.83 -9.12 7.23
C VAL A 117 28.16 -9.81 7.53
N VAL A 118 28.76 -10.51 6.56
CA VAL A 118 30.05 -11.20 6.75
C VAL A 118 31.17 -10.21 7.09
N ILE A 119 31.22 -9.04 6.44
CA ILE A 119 32.23 -8.02 6.73
C ILE A 119 32.08 -7.48 8.15
N VAL A 120 30.87 -7.12 8.57
CA VAL A 120 30.62 -6.56 9.91
C VAL A 120 30.93 -7.60 10.99
N PHE A 121 30.42 -8.82 10.86
CA PHE A 121 30.72 -9.89 11.82
C PHE A 121 32.21 -10.22 11.84
N GLY A 122 32.86 -10.27 10.68
CA GLY A 122 34.31 -10.50 10.58
C GLY A 122 35.12 -9.43 11.31
N MET A 123 34.79 -8.15 11.12
CA MET A 123 35.46 -7.04 11.81
C MET A 123 35.27 -7.11 13.33
N ILE A 124 34.06 -7.44 13.80
CA ILE A 124 33.79 -7.63 15.24
C ILE A 124 34.65 -8.78 15.78
N THR A 125 34.72 -9.92 15.10
CA THR A 125 35.54 -11.06 15.52
C THR A 125 37.02 -10.69 15.63
N VAL A 126 37.56 -9.98 14.62
CA VAL A 126 38.95 -9.52 14.63
C VAL A 126 39.21 -8.56 15.79
N MET A 127 38.31 -7.59 16.04
CA MET A 127 38.44 -6.66 17.16
C MET A 127 38.39 -7.35 18.53
N VAL A 128 37.48 -8.31 18.71
CA VAL A 128 37.39 -9.10 19.95
C VAL A 128 38.67 -9.91 20.16
N TYR A 129 39.16 -10.56 19.11
CA TYR A 129 40.40 -11.34 19.17
C TYR A 129 41.61 -10.46 19.52
N ALA A 130 41.76 -9.32 18.84
CA ALA A 130 42.85 -8.38 19.11
C ALA A 130 42.80 -7.87 20.57
N THR A 131 41.61 -7.56 21.07
CA THR A 131 41.40 -7.13 22.47
C THR A 131 41.80 -8.24 23.44
N PHE A 132 41.41 -9.49 23.17
CA PHE A 132 41.80 -10.64 23.97
C PHE A 132 43.32 -10.85 24.00
N VAL A 133 44.00 -10.73 22.86
CA VAL A 133 45.47 -10.81 22.78
C VAL A 133 46.12 -9.71 23.62
N LEU A 134 45.65 -8.46 23.49
CA LEU A 134 46.18 -7.33 24.27
C LEU A 134 45.97 -7.52 25.78
N ILE A 135 44.82 -8.06 26.21
CA ILE A 135 44.55 -8.37 27.61
C ILE A 135 45.48 -9.47 28.11
N ARG A 136 45.70 -10.53 27.32
CA ARG A 136 46.59 -11.63 27.67
C ARG A 136 48.01 -11.12 27.94
N GLU A 137 48.59 -10.35 27.02
CA GLU A 137 49.94 -9.79 27.16
C GLU A 137 50.10 -8.97 28.44
N ARG A 138 49.09 -8.16 28.81
CA ARG A 138 49.13 -7.36 30.05
C ARG A 138 49.11 -8.21 31.32
N MET A 139 48.46 -9.37 31.32
CA MET A 139 48.41 -10.23 32.51
C MET A 139 49.74 -10.95 32.79
N PHE A 140 50.59 -11.18 31.77
CA PHE A 140 51.87 -11.86 31.96
C PHE A 140 53.01 -10.94 32.41
N VAL A 141 52.95 -9.65 32.07
CA VAL A 141 53.98 -8.67 32.47
C VAL A 141 53.94 -8.33 33.97
N SER A 142 52.82 -8.56 34.66
CA SER A 142 52.66 -8.23 36.09
C SER A 142 53.26 -9.26 37.06
N ARG A 143 53.96 -10.31 36.58
CA ARG A 143 54.46 -11.42 37.43
C ARG A 143 55.97 -11.65 37.40
N SER A 144 56.75 -10.77 36.77
CA SER A 144 58.22 -10.74 36.83
C SER A 144 58.70 -9.57 37.67
#